data_AF-A0A0L0HAZ3-F1
#
_entry.id   AF-A0A0L0HAZ3-F1
#
_cell.length_a   1.000
_cell.length_b   1.000
_cell.length_c   1.000
_cell.angle_alpha   90.00
_cell.angle_beta   90.00
_cell.angle_gamma   90.00
#
_symmetry.space_group_name_H-M   'P 1'
#
loop_
_entity.id
_entity.type
_entity.pdbx_description
1 polymer ?
#
loop_
_entity_poly.entity_id
_entity_poly.type
_entity_poly.pdbx_seq_one_letter_code
_entity_poly.pdbx_strand_id
1 'polypeptide(L)'
;MQAFQTRIADIVKKSNRRMLVWDETILQYGLAGTPALPKDAISIAWQTTTQADLERVAIVGPIVVASSSNFYLDCGPQATWCAPFKTWETVYDYDPTGELSAPAKANVIGGEVAMWSETMKCNVLEFAIFPRGAAAAERLCSPPSTARTANTSAHIKYCQGKGIKILISLGGASGAYSLSSPETANKVSQEMWDLFLGGNAPNRPFLDAVLDSVHLDIEGGGA
;
A
#
# COMPACT_ATOMS: atom_id res chain seq x y z
N MET A 1 -34.93 -2.45 -7.45
CA MET A 1 -33.50 -2.07 -7.49
C MET A 1 -32.96 -2.09 -8.92
N GLN A 2 -33.04 -3.21 -9.65
CA GLN A 2 -32.55 -3.31 -11.03
C GLN A 2 -33.13 -2.24 -11.99
N ALA A 3 -34.45 -2.05 -12.02
CA ALA A 3 -35.07 -1.03 -12.88
C ALA A 3 -34.59 0.41 -12.58
N PHE A 4 -34.33 0.72 -11.31
CA PHE A 4 -33.76 2.01 -10.91
C PHE A 4 -32.33 2.16 -11.45
N GLN A 5 -31.49 1.15 -11.25
CA GLN A 5 -30.11 1.20 -11.69
C GLN A 5 -29.98 1.22 -13.22
N THR A 6 -30.81 0.47 -13.95
CA THR A 6 -30.90 0.58 -15.42
C THR A 6 -31.22 2.00 -15.87
N ARG A 7 -32.18 2.66 -15.23
CA ARG A 7 -32.50 4.06 -15.55
C ARG A 7 -31.33 5.00 -15.25
N ILE A 8 -30.59 4.78 -14.16
CA ILE A 8 -29.38 5.56 -13.86
C ILE A 8 -28.29 5.31 -14.91
N ALA A 9 -28.05 4.06 -15.29
CA ALA A 9 -27.09 3.70 -16.33
C ALA A 9 -27.41 4.41 -17.65
N ASP A 10 -28.69 4.46 -18.06
CA ASP A 10 -29.13 5.18 -19.25
C ASP A 10 -28.87 6.69 -19.16
N ILE A 11 -29.13 7.32 -18.00
CA ILE A 11 -28.88 8.76 -17.78
C ILE A 11 -27.39 9.07 -17.85
N VAL A 12 -26.56 8.27 -17.18
CA VAL A 12 -25.10 8.42 -17.16
C VAL A 12 -24.53 8.28 -18.57
N LYS A 13 -24.98 7.26 -19.32
CA LYS A 13 -24.59 7.04 -20.72
C LYS A 13 -24.99 8.21 -21.62
N LYS A 14 -26.22 8.72 -21.51
CA LYS A 14 -26.68 9.89 -22.27
C LYS A 14 -25.87 11.16 -21.98
N SER A 15 -25.22 11.21 -20.83
CA SER A 15 -24.37 12.32 -20.40
C SER A 15 -22.90 12.16 -20.83
N ASN A 16 -22.57 11.14 -21.62
CA ASN A 16 -21.20 10.79 -22.02
C ASN A 16 -20.27 10.59 -20.80
N ARG A 17 -20.79 9.96 -19.75
CA ARG A 17 -20.07 9.60 -18.53
C ARG A 17 -20.08 8.07 -18.36
N ARG A 18 -19.13 7.56 -17.58
CA ARG A 18 -19.11 6.16 -17.13
C ARG A 18 -19.74 6.06 -15.75
N MET A 19 -20.46 4.97 -15.51
CA MET A 19 -21.03 4.67 -14.21
C MET A 19 -19.93 4.15 -13.29
N LEU A 20 -19.93 4.61 -12.04
CA LEU A 20 -19.07 4.10 -10.97
C LEU A 20 -19.99 3.44 -9.93
N VAL A 21 -19.69 2.21 -9.55
CA VAL A 21 -20.51 1.41 -8.62
C VAL A 21 -19.64 0.65 -7.65
N TRP A 22 -20.17 0.30 -6.49
CA TRP A 22 -19.53 -0.67 -5.61
C TRP A 22 -19.74 -2.10 -6.12
N ASP A 23 -18.81 -3.00 -5.79
CA ASP A 23 -18.77 -4.39 -6.25
C ASP A 23 -19.94 -5.27 -5.77
N GLU A 24 -20.80 -4.82 -4.84
CA GLU A 24 -22.07 -5.49 -4.47
C GLU A 24 -23.00 -5.63 -5.66
N THR A 25 -22.91 -4.70 -6.62
CA THR A 25 -23.66 -4.78 -7.88
C THR A 25 -23.36 -6.08 -8.65
N ILE A 26 -22.16 -6.62 -8.49
CA ILE A 26 -21.74 -7.90 -9.06
C ILE A 26 -21.95 -9.03 -8.05
N LEU A 27 -21.36 -8.91 -6.86
CA LEU A 27 -21.23 -10.02 -5.90
C LEU A 27 -22.51 -10.35 -5.14
N GLN A 28 -23.40 -9.37 -4.91
CA GLN A 28 -24.62 -9.55 -4.14
C GLN A 28 -25.88 -9.44 -5.00
N TYR A 29 -25.91 -8.49 -5.93
CA TYR A 29 -27.10 -8.17 -6.73
C TYR A 29 -27.14 -8.86 -8.10
N GLY A 30 -26.04 -9.49 -8.54
CA GLY A 30 -26.00 -10.29 -9.76
C GLY A 30 -26.31 -9.49 -11.03
N LEU A 31 -25.91 -8.22 -11.10
CA LEU A 31 -26.25 -7.32 -12.22
C LEU A 31 -25.30 -7.44 -13.41
N ALA A 32 -24.23 -8.24 -13.29
CA ALA A 32 -23.28 -8.51 -14.36
C ALA A 32 -23.99 -9.01 -15.63
N GLY A 33 -23.67 -8.39 -16.77
CA GLY A 33 -24.27 -8.72 -18.08
C GLY A 33 -25.69 -8.19 -18.29
N THR A 34 -26.28 -7.49 -17.31
CA THR A 34 -27.60 -6.86 -17.44
C THR A 34 -27.48 -5.40 -17.88
N PRO A 35 -28.55 -4.78 -18.42
CA PRO A 35 -28.56 -3.34 -18.71
C PRO A 35 -28.33 -2.44 -17.48
N ALA A 36 -28.48 -2.98 -16.26
CA ALA A 36 -28.22 -2.24 -15.02
C ALA A 36 -26.72 -2.08 -14.72
N LEU A 37 -25.84 -2.85 -15.37
CA LEU A 37 -24.39 -2.71 -15.26
C LEU A 37 -23.77 -2.70 -16.67
N PRO A 38 -23.65 -1.52 -17.29
CA PRO A 38 -22.97 -1.38 -18.57
C PRO A 38 -21.55 -1.96 -18.54
N LYS A 39 -21.06 -2.50 -19.66
CA LYS A 39 -19.73 -3.12 -19.75
C LYS A 39 -18.58 -2.15 -19.47
N ASP A 40 -18.80 -0.86 -19.68
CA ASP A 40 -17.83 0.22 -19.44
C ASP A 40 -18.00 0.88 -18.06
N ALA A 41 -18.94 0.41 -17.25
CA ALA A 41 -19.03 0.81 -15.85
C ALA A 41 -17.76 0.38 -15.10
N ILE A 42 -17.33 1.21 -14.15
CA ILE A 42 -16.20 0.91 -13.28
C ILE A 42 -16.77 0.40 -11.95
N SER A 43 -16.28 -0.75 -11.50
CA SER A 43 -16.61 -1.27 -10.17
C SER A 43 -15.50 -0.96 -9.17
N ILE A 44 -15.87 -0.41 -8.00
CA ILE A 44 -14.96 -0.22 -6.87
C ILE A 44 -14.98 -1.50 -6.04
N ALA A 45 -13.86 -2.22 -6.02
CA ALA A 45 -13.70 -3.52 -5.39
C ALA A 45 -13.26 -3.35 -3.92
N TRP A 46 -14.22 -3.31 -2.99
CA TRP A 46 -13.99 -2.99 -1.58
C TRP A 46 -14.20 -4.19 -0.65
N GLN A 47 -15.14 -5.07 -0.99
CA GLN A 47 -15.41 -6.29 -0.22
C GLN A 47 -14.57 -7.48 -0.73
N THR A 48 -13.78 -7.27 -1.79
CA THR A 48 -12.84 -8.26 -2.34
C THR A 48 -11.60 -8.40 -1.45
N THR A 49 -11.76 -9.11 -0.33
CA THR A 49 -10.69 -9.35 0.66
C THR A 49 -9.80 -10.54 0.28
N THR A 50 -10.19 -11.31 -0.74
CA THR A 50 -9.41 -12.41 -1.33
C THR A 50 -9.13 -12.16 -2.81
N GLN A 51 -8.04 -12.73 -3.32
CA GLN A 51 -7.72 -12.66 -4.76
C GLN A 51 -8.80 -13.32 -5.62
N ALA A 52 -9.43 -14.39 -5.14
CA ALA A 52 -10.54 -15.04 -5.83
C ALA A 52 -11.76 -14.12 -5.98
N ASP A 53 -12.08 -13.33 -4.95
CA ASP A 53 -13.17 -12.35 -5.03
C ASP A 53 -12.83 -11.22 -5.99
N LEU A 54 -11.59 -10.73 -5.93
CA LEU A 54 -11.11 -9.70 -6.84
C LEU A 54 -11.14 -10.17 -8.31
N GLU A 55 -10.71 -11.40 -8.58
CA GLU A 55 -10.80 -12.05 -9.90
C GLU A 55 -12.25 -12.09 -10.41
N ARG A 56 -13.20 -12.49 -9.56
CA ARG A 56 -14.63 -12.56 -9.92
C ARG A 56 -15.20 -11.21 -10.35
N VAL A 57 -14.76 -10.11 -9.74
CA VAL A 57 -15.19 -8.75 -10.09
C VAL A 57 -14.43 -8.26 -11.33
N ALA A 58 -13.11 -8.43 -11.34
CA ALA A 58 -12.22 -7.95 -12.40
C ALA A 58 -12.50 -8.59 -13.76
N ILE A 59 -13.01 -9.83 -13.82
CA ILE A 59 -13.33 -10.48 -15.10
C ILE A 59 -14.57 -9.89 -15.78
N VAL A 60 -15.41 -9.14 -15.04
CA VAL A 60 -16.65 -8.56 -15.55
C VAL A 60 -16.39 -7.27 -16.36
N GLY A 61 -15.43 -6.46 -15.94
CA GLY A 61 -15.14 -5.17 -16.55
C GLY A 61 -14.13 -4.34 -15.73
N PRO A 62 -13.93 -3.06 -16.08
CA PRO A 62 -12.96 -2.19 -15.43
C PRO A 62 -13.18 -2.04 -13.91
N ILE A 63 -12.11 -2.09 -13.13
CA ILE A 63 -12.19 -1.95 -11.67
C ILE A 63 -11.16 -0.98 -11.08
N VAL A 64 -11.57 -0.35 -9.97
CA VAL A 64 -10.68 0.34 -9.03
C VAL A 64 -10.61 -0.50 -7.76
N VAL A 65 -9.41 -0.85 -7.32
CA VAL A 65 -9.22 -1.67 -6.11
C VAL A 65 -9.25 -0.80 -4.87
N ALA A 66 -10.15 -1.10 -3.94
CA ALA A 66 -10.30 -0.39 -2.66
C ALA A 66 -10.51 -1.37 -1.51
N SER A 67 -9.81 -2.51 -1.53
CA SER A 67 -9.98 -3.61 -0.55
C SER A 67 -10.02 -3.09 0.89
N SER A 68 -11.11 -3.36 1.59
CA SER A 68 -11.27 -2.98 3.01
C SER A 68 -10.25 -3.64 3.94
N SER A 69 -9.64 -4.76 3.52
CA SER A 69 -8.56 -5.41 4.25
C SER A 69 -7.24 -4.65 4.17
N ASN A 70 -7.06 -3.74 3.20
CA ASN A 70 -5.76 -3.13 2.91
C ASN A 70 -5.83 -1.60 2.80
N PHE A 71 -6.84 -1.04 2.14
CA PHE A 71 -6.92 0.35 1.71
C PHE A 71 -7.96 1.19 2.47
N TYR A 72 -8.68 0.63 3.44
CA TYR A 72 -9.53 1.42 4.33
C TYR A 72 -8.72 1.98 5.50
N LEU A 73 -8.58 3.30 5.54
CA LEU A 73 -7.68 4.00 6.45
C LEU A 73 -8.35 4.41 7.77
N ASP A 74 -9.68 4.37 7.83
CA ASP A 74 -10.49 4.64 9.02
C ASP A 74 -10.55 3.43 9.98
N CYS A 75 -10.15 2.24 9.54
CA CYS A 75 -10.15 1.03 10.36
C CYS A 75 -9.10 1.07 11.47
N GLY A 76 -9.48 0.67 12.70
CA GLY A 76 -8.55 0.27 13.75
C GLY A 76 -8.15 1.26 14.87
N PRO A 77 -8.40 2.58 14.83
CA PRO A 77 -8.22 3.44 16.01
C PRO A 77 -9.20 3.08 17.15
N GLN A 78 -10.30 2.38 16.82
CA GLN A 78 -11.37 1.90 17.69
C GLN A 78 -11.82 0.51 17.20
N ALA A 79 -12.74 -0.16 17.90
CA ALA A 79 -13.36 -1.43 17.47
C ALA A 79 -14.30 -1.24 16.26
N THR A 80 -13.75 -0.78 15.14
CA THR A 80 -14.41 -0.66 13.84
C THR A 80 -14.59 -2.04 13.21
N TRP A 81 -15.66 -2.23 12.45
CA TRP A 81 -15.99 -3.51 11.81
C TRP A 81 -14.88 -4.05 10.89
N CYS A 82 -14.06 -3.17 10.32
CA CYS A 82 -12.96 -3.50 9.41
C CYS A 82 -11.57 -3.58 10.08
N ALA A 83 -11.53 -3.68 11.42
CA ALA A 83 -10.29 -3.91 12.17
C ALA A 83 -9.50 -5.14 11.64
N PRO A 84 -8.17 -5.20 11.80
CA PRO A 84 -7.28 -4.28 12.54
C PRO A 84 -6.95 -2.98 11.79
N PHE A 85 -6.19 -2.09 12.45
CA PHE A 85 -5.60 -0.91 11.81
C PHE A 85 -4.67 -1.32 10.66
N LYS A 86 -4.78 -0.64 9.51
CA LYS A 86 -3.90 -0.90 8.37
C LYS A 86 -2.65 -0.05 8.53
N THR A 87 -1.50 -0.67 8.77
CA THR A 87 -0.23 0.06 8.82
C THR A 87 0.19 0.47 7.40
N TRP A 88 1.20 1.33 7.28
CA TRP A 88 1.71 1.67 5.95
C TRP A 88 2.27 0.43 5.25
N GLU A 89 2.88 -0.52 5.97
CA GLU A 89 3.37 -1.79 5.44
C GLU A 89 2.23 -2.65 4.89
N THR A 90 1.12 -2.78 5.63
CA THR A 90 -0.07 -3.52 5.15
C THR A 90 -0.61 -2.96 3.83
N VAL A 91 -0.63 -1.63 3.71
CA VAL A 91 -1.05 -0.93 2.49
C VAL A 91 -0.02 -1.16 1.37
N TYR A 92 1.26 -1.05 1.71
CA TYR A 92 2.38 -1.12 0.79
C TYR A 92 2.58 -2.49 0.16
N ASP A 93 2.46 -3.55 0.96
CA ASP A 93 2.74 -4.93 0.56
C ASP A 93 1.60 -5.58 -0.22
N TYR A 94 0.43 -4.95 -0.24
CA TYR A 94 -0.70 -5.48 -0.95
C TYR A 94 -0.50 -5.36 -2.47
N ASP A 95 -0.25 -6.50 -3.12
CA ASP A 95 -0.29 -6.61 -4.57
C ASP A 95 -1.68 -7.07 -5.03
N PRO A 96 -2.57 -6.15 -5.47
CA PRO A 96 -3.89 -6.54 -5.94
C PRO A 96 -3.85 -7.28 -7.29
N THR A 97 -2.73 -7.27 -7.99
CA THR A 97 -2.62 -7.86 -9.33
C THR A 97 -1.88 -9.18 -9.35
N GLY A 98 -1.05 -9.50 -8.35
CA GLY A 98 -0.08 -10.61 -8.40
C GLY A 98 -0.66 -11.94 -8.93
N GLU A 99 -1.80 -12.35 -8.39
CA GLU A 99 -2.42 -13.67 -8.66
C GLU A 99 -3.54 -13.64 -9.72
N LEU A 100 -3.92 -12.45 -10.22
CA LEU A 100 -5.03 -12.32 -11.16
C LEU A 100 -4.69 -12.92 -12.54
N SER A 101 -5.71 -13.40 -13.24
CA SER A 101 -5.58 -13.83 -14.64
C SER A 101 -5.25 -12.66 -15.55
N ALA A 102 -4.68 -12.90 -16.74
CA ALA A 102 -4.35 -11.82 -17.67
C ALA A 102 -5.57 -10.95 -18.06
N PRO A 103 -6.77 -11.51 -18.32
CA PRO A 103 -7.98 -10.71 -18.53
C PRO A 103 -8.38 -9.86 -17.32
N ALA A 104 -8.33 -10.43 -16.10
CA ALA A 104 -8.65 -9.69 -14.89
C ALA A 104 -7.64 -8.56 -14.63
N LYS A 105 -6.34 -8.83 -14.78
CA LYS A 105 -5.26 -7.83 -14.69
C LYS A 105 -5.48 -6.65 -15.62
N ALA A 106 -5.87 -6.91 -16.87
CA ALA A 106 -6.11 -5.87 -17.87
C ALA A 106 -7.28 -4.93 -17.52
N ASN A 107 -8.19 -5.39 -16.66
CA ASN A 107 -9.33 -4.60 -16.19
C ASN A 107 -9.04 -3.82 -14.90
N VAL A 108 -7.91 -4.05 -14.22
CA VAL A 108 -7.49 -3.23 -13.09
C VAL A 108 -6.98 -1.88 -13.61
N ILE A 109 -7.74 -0.81 -13.40
CA ILE A 109 -7.40 0.53 -13.92
C ILE A 109 -6.86 1.48 -12.84
N GLY A 110 -6.79 1.03 -11.59
CA GLY A 110 -6.22 1.80 -10.49
C GLY A 110 -6.60 1.25 -9.13
N GLY A 111 -6.30 2.02 -8.09
CA GLY A 111 -6.71 1.75 -6.72
C GLY A 111 -7.06 3.04 -5.98
N GLU A 112 -7.81 2.88 -4.89
CA GLU A 112 -8.31 3.97 -4.05
C GLU A 112 -8.12 3.58 -2.57
N VAL A 113 -7.64 4.53 -1.77
CA VAL A 113 -7.71 4.44 -0.32
C VAL A 113 -8.98 5.12 0.17
N ALA A 114 -9.79 4.40 0.94
CA ALA A 114 -11.00 4.94 1.51
C ALA A 114 -10.71 5.49 2.91
N MET A 115 -11.14 6.72 3.16
CA MET A 115 -11.12 7.32 4.48
C MET A 115 -12.54 7.70 4.86
N TRP A 116 -13.25 6.76 5.47
CA TRP A 116 -14.59 7.04 5.97
C TRP A 116 -14.54 7.90 7.24
N SER A 117 -15.58 8.68 7.47
CA SER A 117 -15.55 9.80 8.41
C SER A 117 -16.35 9.57 9.70
N GLU A 118 -16.89 8.37 9.92
CA GLU A 118 -17.75 8.05 11.08
C GLU A 118 -17.03 8.29 12.42
N THR A 119 -15.72 8.06 12.45
CA THR A 119 -14.88 8.27 13.65
C THR A 119 -13.88 9.41 13.49
N MET A 120 -13.91 10.13 12.37
CA MET A 120 -12.91 11.12 12.01
C MET A 120 -13.21 12.48 12.65
N LYS A 121 -12.16 13.13 13.17
CA LYS A 121 -12.23 14.51 13.68
C LYS A 121 -11.43 15.43 12.75
N CYS A 122 -11.79 16.72 12.67
CA CYS A 122 -11.22 17.66 11.71
C CYS A 122 -9.69 17.84 11.81
N ASN A 123 -9.08 17.55 12.95
CA ASN A 123 -7.65 17.76 13.20
C ASN A 123 -6.77 16.51 13.02
N VAL A 124 -7.32 15.37 12.59
CA VAL A 124 -6.57 14.12 12.45
C VAL A 124 -6.58 13.56 11.03
N LEU A 125 -7.21 14.24 10.06
CA LEU A 125 -7.33 13.75 8.69
C LEU A 125 -5.96 13.48 8.04
N GLU A 126 -5.02 14.42 8.18
CA GLU A 126 -3.69 14.28 7.61
C GLU A 126 -2.91 13.12 8.24
N PHE A 127 -2.96 12.99 9.58
CA PHE A 127 -2.36 11.86 10.31
C PHE A 127 -3.00 10.52 9.97
N ALA A 128 -4.29 10.52 9.62
CA ALA A 128 -4.99 9.32 9.23
C ALA A 128 -4.62 8.92 7.79
N ILE A 129 -4.48 9.89 6.88
CA ILE A 129 -4.15 9.60 5.46
C ILE A 129 -2.66 9.32 5.29
N PHE A 130 -1.78 10.17 5.81
CA PHE A 130 -0.33 10.05 5.63
C PHE A 130 0.33 9.33 6.79
N PRO A 131 1.32 8.44 6.53
CA PRO A 131 1.96 8.15 5.24
C PRO A 131 1.27 7.06 4.39
N ARG A 132 0.15 6.50 4.84
CA ARG A 132 -0.50 5.33 4.23
C ARG A 132 -1.00 5.57 2.81
N GLY A 133 -1.57 6.74 2.53
CA GLY A 133 -1.96 7.13 1.17
C GLY A 133 -0.77 7.20 0.20
N ALA A 134 0.40 7.64 0.68
CA ALA A 134 1.63 7.64 -0.12
C ALA A 134 2.14 6.21 -0.38
N ALA A 135 2.02 5.32 0.61
CA ALA A 135 2.33 3.90 0.45
C ALA A 135 1.44 3.24 -0.63
N ALA A 136 0.13 3.53 -0.64
CA ALA A 136 -0.77 3.04 -1.67
C ALA A 136 -0.41 3.59 -3.07
N ALA A 137 -0.11 4.89 -3.16
CA ALA A 137 0.30 5.52 -4.41
C ALA A 137 1.56 4.87 -4.99
N GLU A 138 2.57 4.64 -4.17
CA GLU A 138 3.80 3.96 -4.59
C GLU A 138 3.51 2.53 -5.07
N ARG A 139 2.72 1.75 -4.33
CA ARG A 139 2.34 0.37 -4.69
C ARG A 139 1.58 0.29 -6.03
N LEU A 140 0.74 1.29 -6.32
CA LEU A 140 -0.10 1.33 -7.52
C LEU A 140 0.62 1.92 -8.75
N CYS A 141 1.63 2.78 -8.54
CA CYS A 141 2.36 3.44 -9.61
C CYS A 141 3.68 2.74 -9.98
N SER A 142 4.33 2.06 -9.04
CA SER A 142 5.64 1.44 -9.25
C SER A 142 5.52 -0.03 -9.68
N PRO A 143 6.41 -0.52 -10.58
CA PRO A 143 6.46 -1.94 -10.90
C PRO A 143 6.66 -2.82 -9.65
N PRO A 144 6.12 -4.08 -9.64
CA PRO A 144 6.16 -4.97 -8.48
C PRO A 144 7.56 -5.26 -7.94
N SER A 145 8.59 -5.23 -8.80
CA SER A 145 9.99 -5.46 -8.43
C SER A 145 10.71 -4.23 -7.88
N THR A 146 10.11 -3.05 -7.96
CA THR A 146 10.77 -1.76 -7.71
C THR A 146 10.17 -0.94 -6.60
N ALA A 147 8.93 -1.22 -6.19
CA ALA A 147 8.20 -0.36 -5.29
C ALA A 147 9.07 0.01 -4.06
N ARG A 148 9.49 -0.96 -3.23
CA ARG A 148 10.05 -0.61 -1.90
C ARG A 148 11.43 0.07 -1.97
N THR A 149 12.23 -0.31 -2.95
CA THR A 149 13.68 -0.14 -2.87
C THR A 149 14.23 0.79 -3.97
N ALA A 150 13.61 0.87 -5.15
CA ALA A 150 14.12 1.69 -6.26
C ALA A 150 13.85 3.18 -6.09
N ASN A 151 12.62 3.57 -5.74
CA ASN A 151 12.28 4.98 -5.54
C ASN A 151 12.94 5.55 -4.27
N THR A 152 13.02 4.74 -3.20
CA THR A 152 13.76 5.11 -1.99
C THR A 152 15.26 5.32 -2.29
N SER A 153 15.88 4.43 -3.07
CA SER A 153 17.28 4.62 -3.53
C SER A 153 17.46 5.94 -4.27
N ALA A 154 16.60 6.21 -5.26
CA ALA A 154 16.67 7.43 -6.06
C ALA A 154 16.51 8.70 -5.21
N HIS A 155 15.59 8.69 -4.25
CA HIS A 155 15.39 9.82 -3.33
C HIS A 155 16.59 10.04 -2.39
N ILE A 156 17.19 8.97 -1.85
CA ILE A 156 18.42 9.07 -1.04
C ILE A 156 19.52 9.74 -1.87
N LYS A 157 19.77 9.25 -3.08
CA LYS A 157 20.79 9.80 -3.98
C LYS A 157 20.51 11.25 -4.40
N TYR A 158 19.23 11.59 -4.61
CA TYR A 158 18.82 12.96 -4.89
C TYR A 158 19.17 13.91 -3.74
N CYS A 159 18.84 13.55 -2.49
CA CYS A 159 19.18 14.33 -1.31
C CYS A 159 20.70 14.46 -1.13
N GLN A 160 21.44 13.35 -1.29
CA GLN A 160 22.90 13.35 -1.23
C GLN A 160 23.53 14.26 -2.30
N GLY A 161 22.97 14.28 -3.52
CA GLY A 161 23.37 15.20 -4.59
C GLY A 161 23.12 16.68 -4.27
N LYS A 162 22.28 16.98 -3.28
CA LYS A 162 22.07 18.33 -2.72
C LYS A 162 22.96 18.63 -1.50
N GLY A 163 23.86 17.72 -1.14
CA GLY A 163 24.71 17.83 0.04
C GLY A 163 24.00 17.48 1.37
N ILE A 164 22.77 16.97 1.31
CA ILE A 164 22.02 16.53 2.49
C ILE A 164 22.53 15.14 2.88
N LYS A 165 22.91 14.98 4.15
CA LYS A 165 23.41 13.71 4.69
C LYS A 165 22.26 12.84 5.16
N ILE A 166 22.22 11.60 4.70
CA ILE A 166 21.23 10.60 5.08
C ILE A 166 21.92 9.53 5.91
N LEU A 167 21.44 9.35 7.14
CA LEU A 167 22.02 8.43 8.12
C LEU A 167 20.93 7.49 8.62
N ILE A 168 21.34 6.32 9.12
CA ILE A 168 20.47 5.43 9.89
C ILE A 168 20.89 5.47 11.36
N SER A 169 19.91 5.56 12.26
CA SER A 169 20.15 5.51 13.70
C SER A 169 19.72 4.16 14.28
N LEU A 170 20.53 3.59 15.16
CA LEU A 170 20.23 2.37 15.90
C LEU A 170 20.41 2.62 17.39
N GLY A 171 19.49 2.10 18.21
CA GLY A 171 19.49 2.30 19.65
C GLY A 171 18.20 2.98 20.15
N GLY A 172 18.23 3.51 21.37
CA GLY A 172 17.14 4.28 21.96
C GLY A 172 17.20 4.41 23.48
N ALA A 173 16.52 5.42 24.04
CA ALA A 173 16.66 5.86 25.44
C ALA A 173 16.36 4.82 26.56
N SER A 174 15.84 3.64 26.26
CA SER A 174 15.54 2.60 27.26
C SER A 174 15.50 1.20 26.65
N GLY A 175 15.91 0.18 27.41
CA GLY A 175 15.87 -1.23 27.03
C GLY A 175 17.20 -1.96 27.31
N ALA A 176 17.14 -3.27 27.56
CA ALA A 176 18.33 -4.11 27.72
C ALA A 176 18.78 -4.64 26.35
N TYR A 177 19.24 -3.75 25.47
CA TYR A 177 19.94 -4.14 24.25
C TYR A 177 21.43 -3.87 24.43
N SER A 178 22.25 -4.91 24.25
CA SER A 178 23.70 -4.81 24.31
C SER A 178 24.32 -5.71 23.26
N LEU A 179 25.48 -5.30 22.76
CA LEU A 179 26.33 -6.19 21.96
C LEU A 179 27.12 -7.05 22.96
N SER A 180 26.53 -8.17 23.36
CA SER A 180 26.97 -8.98 24.52
C SER A 180 28.28 -9.76 24.32
N SER A 181 28.83 -9.79 23.10
CA SER A 181 30.14 -10.36 22.83
C SER A 181 30.81 -9.71 21.60
N PRO A 182 32.15 -9.77 21.49
CA PRO A 182 32.87 -9.31 20.30
C PRO A 182 32.39 -9.99 19.00
N GLU A 183 32.03 -11.27 19.05
CA GLU A 183 31.52 -12.01 17.89
C GLU A 183 30.17 -11.45 17.42
N THR A 184 29.29 -11.11 18.37
CA THR A 184 27.98 -10.52 18.06
C THR A 184 28.15 -9.11 17.52
N ALA A 185 29.02 -8.31 18.12
CA ALA A 185 29.35 -6.96 17.64
C ALA A 185 29.89 -6.99 16.20
N ASN A 186 30.79 -7.93 15.90
CA ASN A 186 31.36 -8.10 14.56
C ASN A 186 30.31 -8.56 13.53
N LYS A 187 29.37 -9.41 13.92
CA LYS A 187 28.27 -9.82 13.02
C LYS A 187 27.35 -8.65 12.69
N VAL A 188 26.91 -7.90 13.71
CA VAL A 188 26.00 -6.76 13.51
C VAL A 188 26.68 -5.65 12.72
N SER A 189 27.96 -5.36 12.99
CA SER A 189 28.71 -4.35 12.24
C SER A 189 28.91 -4.74 10.77
N GLN A 190 29.17 -6.01 10.49
CA GLN A 190 29.28 -6.53 9.12
C GLN A 190 27.94 -6.46 8.39
N GLU A 191 26.85 -6.86 9.04
CA GLU A 191 25.50 -6.78 8.46
C GLU A 191 25.11 -5.33 8.14
N MET A 192 25.43 -4.38 9.03
CA MET A 192 25.24 -2.96 8.79
C MET A 192 26.04 -2.45 7.59
N TRP A 193 27.30 -2.88 7.47
CA TRP A 193 28.15 -2.54 6.36
C TRP A 193 27.59 -3.05 5.03
N ASP A 194 27.14 -4.31 5.00
CA ASP A 194 26.67 -4.99 3.79
C ASP A 194 25.29 -4.50 3.32
N LEU A 195 24.39 -4.18 4.25
CA LEU A 195 23.02 -3.74 3.94
C LEU A 195 22.91 -2.25 3.61
N PHE A 196 23.62 -1.38 4.34
CA PHE A 196 23.36 0.08 4.31
C PHE A 196 24.55 0.93 3.85
N LEU A 197 25.78 0.43 3.99
CA LEU A 197 27.00 1.16 3.67
C LEU A 197 27.68 0.58 2.43
N GLY A 198 29.02 0.55 2.38
CA GLY A 198 29.78 0.19 1.18
C GLY A 198 29.96 -1.31 0.93
N GLY A 199 29.37 -2.18 1.75
CA GLY A 199 29.40 -3.63 1.54
C GLY A 199 28.42 -4.08 0.47
N ASN A 200 28.18 -5.39 0.39
CA ASN A 200 27.28 -5.95 -0.63
C ASN A 200 26.41 -7.07 -0.06
N ALA A 201 25.12 -7.02 -0.36
CA ALA A 201 24.15 -8.04 0.02
C ALA A 201 23.10 -8.20 -1.10
N PRO A 202 22.58 -9.41 -1.34
CA PRO A 202 21.58 -9.64 -2.39
C PRO A 202 20.27 -8.89 -2.17
N ASN A 203 19.93 -8.54 -0.91
CA ASN A 203 18.65 -7.92 -0.54
C ASN A 203 18.85 -6.57 0.18
N ARG A 204 19.68 -5.67 -0.37
CA ARG A 204 19.88 -4.34 0.21
C ARG A 204 18.56 -3.56 0.28
N PRO A 205 18.18 -2.99 1.44
CA PRO A 205 16.90 -2.29 1.61
C PRO A 205 16.70 -1.08 0.69
N PHE A 206 17.80 -0.45 0.27
CA PHE A 206 17.79 0.73 -0.60
C PHE A 206 18.49 0.46 -1.93
N LEU A 207 18.47 -0.78 -2.41
CA LEU A 207 19.19 -1.22 -3.62
C LEU A 207 20.65 -0.75 -3.62
N ASP A 208 20.98 0.15 -4.54
CA ASP A 208 22.28 0.69 -4.84
C ASP A 208 22.55 2.04 -4.14
N ALA A 209 21.67 2.50 -3.26
CA ALA A 209 21.97 3.63 -2.37
C ALA A 209 22.86 3.19 -1.20
N VAL A 210 23.79 4.07 -0.86
CA VAL A 210 24.76 3.93 0.23
C VAL A 210 24.52 5.11 1.16
N LEU A 211 24.19 4.84 2.42
CA LEU A 211 23.98 5.90 3.41
C LEU A 211 25.28 6.62 3.75
N ASP A 212 25.19 7.89 4.18
CA ASP A 212 26.37 8.69 4.52
C ASP A 212 27.02 8.24 5.82
N SER A 213 26.25 7.73 6.79
CA SER A 213 26.77 7.30 8.09
C SER A 213 25.73 6.51 8.91
N VAL A 214 26.17 6.00 10.05
CA VAL A 214 25.37 5.33 11.08
C VAL A 214 25.49 6.13 12.39
N HIS A 215 24.36 6.38 13.04
CA HIS A 215 24.30 6.92 14.40
C HIS A 215 23.99 5.78 15.37
N LEU A 216 24.79 5.63 16.43
CA LEU A 216 24.64 4.57 17.41
C LEU A 216 24.35 5.20 18.78
N ASP A 217 23.18 4.89 19.33
CA ASP A 217 22.73 5.28 20.67
C ASP A 217 22.73 4.04 21.56
N ILE A 218 23.91 3.65 22.08
CA ILE A 218 24.09 2.39 22.80
C ILE A 218 24.11 2.64 24.30
N GLU A 219 23.03 2.24 24.98
CA GLU A 219 22.84 2.42 26.42
C GLU A 219 23.53 1.34 27.29
N GLY A 220 24.21 0.36 26.68
CA GLY A 220 24.95 -0.67 27.40
C GLY A 220 25.88 -1.54 26.54
N GLY A 221 27.05 -1.90 27.08
CA GLY A 221 28.05 -2.76 26.45
C GLY A 221 29.27 -2.94 27.36
N GLY A 222 29.64 -4.20 27.65
CA GLY A 222 30.86 -4.53 28.39
C GLY A 222 31.99 -4.87 27.42
N ALA A 223 33.19 -4.38 27.73
CA ALA A 223 34.43 -4.84 27.08
C ALA A 223 34.78 -6.28 27.51
#